data_AF-A0A2I0NHR0-F1
#
_entry.id   AF-A0A2I0NHR0-F1
#
_cell.length_a   1.000
_cell.length_b   1.000
_cell.length_c   1.000
_cell.angle_alpha   90.00
_cell.angle_beta   90.00
_cell.angle_gamma   90.00
#
_symmetry.space_group_name_H-M   'P 1'
#
loop_
_entity.id
_entity.type
_entity.pdbx_description
1 polymer ?
#
loop_
_entity_poly.entity_id
_entity_poly.type
_entity_poly.pdbx_seq_one_letter_code
_entity_poly.pdbx_strand_id
1 'polypeptide(L)'
;MATSSAQVNIRLPAKLQSAAEQYIENYGYRNMQDLILEAVRDKIFRENRFDETTSEKEVELIEKLLVQSVEKGKLKSHQEILKALQ
;
A
#
# COMPACT_ATOMS: atom_id res chain seq x y z
N MET A 1 -14.16 -21.92 8.65
CA MET A 1 -13.80 -20.72 7.87
C MET A 1 -13.32 -21.22 6.51
N ALA A 2 -14.07 -20.98 5.44
CA ALA A 2 -13.66 -21.41 4.11
C ALA A 2 -12.51 -20.52 3.63
N THR A 3 -11.29 -21.03 3.64
CA THR A 3 -10.17 -20.46 2.88
C THR A 3 -10.43 -20.73 1.41
N SER A 4 -11.30 -19.95 0.76
CA SER A 4 -11.42 -20.00 -0.70
C SER A 4 -10.19 -19.30 -1.28
N SER A 5 -9.05 -19.99 -1.35
CA SER A 5 -7.90 -19.48 -2.10
C SER A 5 -8.27 -19.52 -3.58
N ALA A 6 -8.67 -18.37 -4.12
CA ALA A 6 -8.93 -18.23 -5.54
C ALA A 6 -7.64 -18.57 -6.30
N GLN A 7 -7.66 -19.64 -7.09
CA GLN A 7 -6.53 -20.01 -7.94
C GLN A 7 -6.61 -19.23 -9.24
N VAL A 8 -5.54 -18.50 -9.57
CA VAL A 8 -5.42 -17.78 -10.84
C VAL A 8 -4.52 -18.58 -11.77
N ASN A 9 -5.08 -19.03 -12.90
CA ASN A 9 -4.32 -19.71 -13.94
C ASN A 9 -3.92 -18.70 -15.03
N ILE A 10 -2.61 -18.55 -15.25
CA ILE A 10 -2.07 -17.58 -16.20
C ILE A 10 -1.36 -18.32 -17.33
N ARG A 11 -1.59 -17.88 -18.57
CA ARG A 11 -0.83 -18.35 -19.74
C ARG A 11 0.18 -17.27 -20.14
N LEU A 12 1.45 -17.62 -20.13
CA LEU A 12 2.53 -16.72 -20.53
C LEU A 12 3.00 -17.06 -21.95
N PRO A 13 3.29 -16.06 -22.81
CA PRO A 13 4.02 -16.29 -24.05
C PRO A 13 5.40 -16.89 -23.77
N ALA A 14 5.87 -17.81 -24.63
CA ALA A 14 7.13 -18.53 -24.42
C ALA A 14 8.34 -17.60 -24.15
N LYS A 15 8.44 -16.48 -24.87
CA LYS A 15 9.51 -15.48 -24.66
C LYS A 15 9.45 -14.85 -23.27
N LEU A 16 8.25 -14.57 -22.76
CA LEU A 16 8.06 -13.99 -21.44
C LEU A 16 8.36 -15.01 -20.34
N GLN A 17 7.96 -16.27 -20.56
CA GLN A 17 8.29 -17.36 -19.64
C GLN A 17 9.80 -17.51 -19.49
N SER A 18 10.56 -17.61 -20.60
CA SER A 18 12.02 -17.75 -20.53
C SER A 18 12.71 -16.56 -19.86
N ALA A 19 12.23 -15.33 -20.12
CA ALA A 19 12.76 -14.14 -19.46
C ALA A 19 12.45 -14.14 -17.95
N ALA A 20 11.25 -14.59 -17.55
CA ALA A 20 10.86 -14.70 -16.15
C ALA A 20 11.65 -15.79 -15.41
N GLU A 21 11.94 -16.93 -16.05
CA GLU A 21 12.81 -17.98 -15.51
C GLU A 21 14.22 -17.45 -15.23
N GLN A 22 14.83 -16.75 -16.20
CA GLN A 22 16.13 -16.10 -15.99
C GLN A 22 16.07 -15.06 -14.86
N TYR A 23 14.97 -14.33 -14.75
CA TYR A 23 14.78 -13.34 -13.68
C TYR A 23 14.69 -14.00 -12.30
N ILE A 24 14.03 -15.16 -12.18
CA ILE A 24 13.93 -15.92 -10.93
C ILE A 24 15.31 -16.34 -10.45
N GLU A 25 16.13 -16.89 -11.34
CA GLU A 25 17.50 -17.33 -11.04
C GLU A 25 18.40 -16.17 -10.59
N ASN A 26 18.30 -15.02 -11.25
CA ASN A 26 19.16 -13.88 -10.99
C ASN A 26 18.79 -13.10 -9.72
N TYR A 27 17.50 -13.07 -9.36
CA TYR A 27 16.99 -12.22 -8.27
C TYR A 27 16.49 -13.00 -7.04
N GLY A 28 16.72 -14.31 -7.00
CA GLY A 28 16.52 -15.13 -5.79
C GLY A 28 15.06 -15.42 -5.46
N TYR A 29 14.16 -15.39 -6.44
CA TYR A 29 12.79 -15.87 -6.25
C TYR A 29 12.77 -17.39 -6.10
N ARG A 30 11.86 -17.94 -5.30
CA ARG A 30 11.83 -19.39 -5.05
C ARG A 30 11.21 -20.16 -6.21
N ASN A 31 10.25 -19.54 -6.89
CA ASN A 31 9.51 -20.13 -8.00
C ASN A 31 8.81 -19.03 -8.83
N MET A 32 8.21 -19.43 -9.95
CA MET A 32 7.49 -18.54 -10.86
C MET A 32 6.24 -17.89 -10.24
N GLN A 33 5.55 -18.58 -9.34
CA GLN A 33 4.36 -18.05 -8.69
C GLN A 33 4.72 -16.90 -7.74
N ASP A 34 5.84 -16.99 -7.03
CA ASP A 34 6.35 -15.91 -6.16
C ASP A 34 6.64 -14.66 -6.98
N LEU A 35 7.31 -14.81 -8.14
CA LEU A 35 7.58 -13.70 -9.05
C LEU A 35 6.28 -13.08 -9.58
N ILE A 36 5.33 -13.90 -10.02
CA ILE A 36 4.02 -13.43 -10.51
C ILE A 36 3.27 -12.69 -9.40
N LEU A 37 3.30 -13.20 -8.17
CA LEU A 37 2.63 -12.60 -7.03
C LEU A 37 3.21 -11.22 -6.72
N GLU A 38 4.53 -11.07 -6.70
CA GLU A 38 5.17 -9.77 -6.51
C GLU A 38 4.88 -8.82 -7.67
N ALA A 39 4.85 -9.30 -8.92
CA ALA A 39 4.50 -8.46 -10.07
C ALA A 39 3.05 -7.97 -10.03
N VAL A 40 2.11 -8.83 -9.63
CA VAL A 40 0.70 -8.47 -9.43
C VAL A 40 0.55 -7.49 -8.27
N ARG A 41 1.26 -7.73 -7.16
CA ARG A 41 1.30 -6.82 -6.01
C ARG A 41 1.82 -5.46 -6.45
N ASP A 42 3.00 -5.39 -7.05
CA ASP A 42 3.59 -4.14 -7.52
C ASP A 42 2.65 -3.36 -8.43
N LYS A 43 1.92 -4.03 -9.33
CA LYS A 43 0.91 -3.38 -10.18
C LYS A 43 -0.27 -2.79 -9.38
N ILE A 44 -0.87 -3.57 -8.49
CA ILE A 44 -2.02 -3.13 -7.68
C ILE A 44 -1.62 -1.99 -6.74
N PHE A 45 -0.46 -2.12 -6.08
CA PHE A 45 0.00 -1.17 -5.08
C PHE A 45 0.61 0.10 -5.71
N ARG A 46 1.15 0.05 -6.93
CA ARG A 46 1.58 1.26 -7.66
C ARG A 46 0.41 2.13 -8.12
N GLU A 47 -0.74 1.52 -8.43
CA GLU A 47 -1.95 2.26 -8.78
C GLU A 47 -2.63 2.89 -7.54
N ASN A 48 -2.42 2.32 -6.35
CA ASN A 48 -2.81 2.93 -5.07
C ASN A 48 -1.88 4.08 -4.66
N ARG A 49 -2.00 5.22 -5.35
CA ARG A 49 -1.44 6.51 -4.86
C ARG A 49 -2.19 7.08 -3.64
N PHE A 50 -3.27 6.44 -3.24
CA PHE A 50 -3.98 6.75 -2.00
C PHE A 50 -4.03 5.49 -1.16
N ASP A 51 -3.45 5.60 0.02
CA ASP A 51 -3.57 4.64 1.09
C ASP A 51 -5.05 4.55 1.49
N GLU A 52 -5.79 3.57 0.94
CA GLU A 52 -7.18 3.27 1.31
C GLU A 52 -7.31 2.73 2.76
N THR A 53 -6.27 2.82 3.58
CA THR A 53 -6.37 2.49 5.02
C THR A 53 -7.16 3.53 5.82
N THR A 54 -7.46 4.69 5.24
CA THR A 54 -8.33 5.70 5.87
C THR A 54 -9.75 5.54 5.33
N SER A 55 -10.62 4.90 6.10
CA SER A 55 -12.06 4.83 5.79
C SER A 55 -12.65 6.24 5.66
N GLU A 56 -13.75 6.41 4.92
CA GLU A 56 -14.45 7.71 4.80
C GLU A 56 -14.74 8.34 6.18
N LYS A 57 -14.98 7.50 7.20
CA LYS A 57 -15.18 7.93 8.59
C LYS A 57 -13.93 8.52 9.22
N GLU A 58 -12.75 7.97 8.92
CA GLU A 58 -11.48 8.48 9.40
C GLU A 58 -11.09 9.77 8.69
N VAL A 59 -11.40 9.91 7.39
CA VAL A 59 -11.26 11.17 6.67
C VAL A 59 -12.16 12.25 7.29
N GLU A 60 -13.42 11.94 7.55
CA GLU A 60 -14.37 12.86 8.19
C GLU A 60 -13.92 13.24 9.62
N LEU A 61 -13.33 12.30 10.36
CA LEU A 61 -12.74 12.56 11.68
C LEU A 61 -11.55 13.51 11.58
N ILE A 62 -10.65 13.30 10.62
CA ILE A 62 -9.49 14.18 10.39
C ILE A 62 -9.97 15.60 10.02
N GLU A 63 -10.96 15.72 9.13
CA GLU A 63 -11.54 17.01 8.76
C GLU A 63 -12.18 17.73 9.95
N LYS A 64 -13.00 17.04 10.75
CA LYS A 64 -13.60 17.62 11.96
C LYS A 64 -12.53 18.05 12.96
N LEU A 65 -11.46 17.28 13.12
CA LEU A 65 -10.37 17.57 14.05
C LEU A 65 -9.56 18.78 13.56
N LEU A 66 -9.32 18.91 12.26
CA LEU A 66 -8.70 20.08 11.65
C LEU A 66 -9.55 21.33 11.83
N VAL A 67 -10.84 21.28 11.50
CA VAL A 67 -11.78 22.41 11.66
C VAL A 67 -11.83 22.87 13.12
N GLN A 68 -12.02 21.94 14.07
CA GLN A 68 -12.02 22.28 15.49
C GLN A 68 -10.67 22.81 15.99
N SER A 69 -9.56 22.36 15.40
CA SER A 69 -8.21 22.82 15.77
C SER A 69 -7.92 24.22 15.22
N VAL A 70 -8.42 24.55 14.03
CA VAL A 70 -8.39 25.90 13.44
C VAL A 70 -9.25 26.85 14.28
N GLU A 71 -10.51 26.47 14.55
CA GLU A 71 -11.46 27.30 15.32
C GLU A 71 -10.99 27.56 16.75
N LYS A 72 -10.32 26.59 17.39
CA LYS A 72 -9.75 26.74 18.73
C LYS A 72 -8.35 27.38 18.73
N GLY A 73 -7.80 27.76 17.57
CA GLY A 73 -6.46 28.35 17.46
C GLY A 73 -5.34 27.44 17.96
N LYS A 74 -5.53 26.11 17.87
CA LYS A 74 -4.61 25.09 18.40
C LYS A 74 -3.65 24.53 17.35
N LEU A 75 -3.74 24.97 16.11
CA LEU A 75 -2.72 24.70 15.10
C LEU A 75 -1.47 25.50 15.46
N LYS A 76 -0.61 24.88 16.26
CA LYS A 76 0.63 25.44 16.76
C LYS A 76 1.81 24.78 16.06
N SER A 77 2.85 25.56 15.82
CA SER A 77 4.13 25.03 15.33
C SER A 77 4.68 23.98 16.29
N HIS A 78 5.43 22.99 15.80
CA HIS A 78 6.08 21.97 16.63
C HIS A 78 6.85 22.58 17.81
N GLN A 79 7.46 23.74 17.62
CA GLN A 79 8.18 24.49 18.65
C GLN A 79 7.27 25.09 19.73
N GLU A 80 6.03 25.45 19.39
CA GLU A 80 5.06 26.03 20.31
C GLU A 80 4.35 24.96 21.15
N ILE A 81 4.18 23.75 20.62
CA ILE A 81 3.62 22.60 21.35
C ILE A 81 4.60 22.15 22.44
N LEU A 82 5.90 22.07 22.11
CA LEU A 82 6.95 21.72 23.07
C LEU A 82 7.05 22.72 24.23
N LYS A 83 6.88 24.03 23.96
CA LYS A 83 6.88 25.07 25.01
C LYS A 83 5.66 25.02 25.94
N ALA A 84 4.51 24.52 25.47
CA ALA A 84 3.30 24.43 26.27
C ALA A 84 3.23 23.16 27.14
N LEU A 85 4.14 22.20 26.91
CA LEU A 85 4.25 20.94 27.67
C LEU A 85 5.32 20.99 28.77
N GLN A 86 6.07 22.09 28.88
CA GLN A 86 6.93 22.41 30.03
C GLN A 86 6.14 23.17 31.10
#